data_AF-A0A377I6H5-F1
#
_entry.id   AF-A0A377I6H5-F1
#
_cell.length_a   1.000
_cell.length_b   1.000
_cell.length_c   1.000
_cell.angle_alpha   90.00
_cell.angle_beta   90.00
_cell.angle_gamma   90.00
#
_symmetry.space_group_name_H-M   'P 1'
#
loop_
_entity.id
_entity.type
_entity.pdbx_description
1 polymer ?
#
loop_
_entity_poly.entity_id
_entity_poly.type
_entity_poly.pdbx_seq_one_letter_code
_entity_poly.pdbx_strand_id
1 'polypeptide(L)'
;MNTLISVVGIIVLLVIAILLSSNRRAIRLRTVVGALLIQILIGAFILYVPTGRNILLAMANGISNVINYGNEGIKFLFGGLATEASFKAFGNDGFIFAVRVLPIIVFFSALISLLYYVGIMQWIIKIIGGGLQKALGTSKAESMSAAANILGLS
;
A
#
# COMPACT_ATOMS: atom_id res chain seq x y z
N MET A 1 -9.13 25.59 12.43
CA MET A 1 -8.17 25.17 13.48
C MET A 1 -7.47 23.85 13.13
N ASN A 2 -8.19 22.83 12.63
CA ASN A 2 -7.61 21.51 12.34
C ASN A 2 -6.54 21.50 11.24
N THR A 3 -6.68 22.31 10.19
CA THR A 3 -5.68 22.43 9.12
C THR A 3 -4.35 23.00 9.63
N LEU A 4 -4.41 23.94 10.56
CA LEU A 4 -3.22 24.52 11.20
C LEU A 4 -2.45 23.45 11.99
N ILE A 5 -3.17 22.58 12.71
CA ILE A 5 -2.58 21.46 13.44
C ILE A 5 -1.91 20.46 12.47
N SER A 6 -2.55 20.15 11.34
CA SER A 6 -1.96 19.28 10.31
C SER A 6 -0.67 19.85 9.73
N VAL A 7 -0.64 21.16 9.43
CA VAL A 7 0.57 21.83 8.90
C VAL A 7 1.68 21.86 9.96
N VAL A 8 1.35 22.19 11.22
CA VAL A 8 2.31 22.16 12.33
C VAL A 8 2.87 20.74 12.52
N GLY A 9 2.03 19.71 12.43
CA GLY A 9 2.46 18.31 12.50
C GLY A 9 3.50 17.95 11.43
N ILE A 10 3.28 18.36 10.18
CA ILE A 10 4.25 18.14 9.09
C ILE A 10 5.58 18.83 9.41
N ILE A 11 5.54 20.09 9.87
CA ILE A 11 6.76 20.85 10.23
C ILE A 11 7.51 20.16 11.38
N VAL A 12 6.80 19.72 12.43
CA VAL A 12 7.41 19.03 13.57
C VAL A 12 8.10 17.73 13.14
N LEU A 13 7.46 16.92 12.29
CA LEU A 13 8.06 15.69 11.77
C LEU A 13 9.32 15.97 10.95
N LEU A 14 9.31 17.02 10.12
CA LEU A 14 10.50 17.45 9.37
C LEU A 14 11.62 17.94 10.29
N VAL A 15 11.30 18.69 11.35
CA VAL A 15 12.27 19.15 12.34
C VAL A 15 12.90 17.96 13.07
N ILE A 16 12.11 16.98 13.49
CA ILE A 16 12.61 15.75 14.13
C ILE A 16 13.55 15.00 13.18
N ALA A 17 13.17 14.86 11.91
CA ALA A 17 14.01 14.21 10.90
C ALA A 17 15.34 14.95 10.67
N ILE A 18 15.33 16.30 10.69
CA ILE A 18 16.56 17.10 10.60
C ILE A 18 17.40 16.96 11.87
N LEU A 19 16.77 16.89 13.04
CA LEU A 19 17.48 16.75 14.32
C LEU A 19 18.22 15.41 14.42
N LEU A 20 17.57 14.33 13.99
CA LEU A 20 18.12 12.97 13.95
C LEU A 20 19.00 12.68 12.73
N SER A 21 19.13 13.63 11.80
CA SER A 21 19.94 13.43 10.59
C SER A 21 21.43 13.36 10.93
N SER A 22 22.08 12.26 10.52
CA SER A 22 23.52 12.02 10.71
C SER A 22 24.40 13.06 10.03
N ASN A 23 23.92 13.70 8.95
CA ASN A 23 24.65 14.77 8.29
C ASN A 23 23.69 15.81 7.69
N ARG A 24 23.38 16.83 8.47
CA ARG A 24 22.43 17.91 8.11
C ARG A 24 22.84 18.70 6.86
N ARG A 25 24.14 18.73 6.51
CA ARG A 25 24.66 19.45 5.32
C ARG A 25 24.58 18.63 4.04
N ALA A 26 24.45 17.31 4.12
CA ALA A 26 24.30 16.43 2.96
C ALA A 26 22.84 16.27 2.51
N ILE A 27 21.89 16.95 3.18
CA ILE A 27 20.47 16.86 2.85
C ILE A 27 20.20 17.53 1.50
N ARG A 28 19.84 16.71 0.50
CA ARG A 28 19.43 17.18 -0.83
C ARG A 28 18.01 17.74 -0.76
N LEU A 29 17.89 19.06 -0.60
CA LEU A 29 16.59 19.76 -0.52
C LEU A 29 15.66 19.44 -1.69
N ARG A 30 16.19 19.30 -2.92
CA ARG A 30 15.41 18.90 -4.10
C ARG A 30 14.69 17.56 -3.89
N THR A 31 15.35 16.58 -3.28
CA THR A 31 14.79 15.25 -3.02
C THR A 31 13.76 15.30 -1.88
N VAL A 32 14.07 15.98 -0.78
CA VAL A 32 13.17 16.04 0.39
C VAL A 32 11.90 16.83 0.08
N VAL A 33 12.03 18.03 -0.50
CA VAL A 33 10.89 18.86 -0.88
C VAL A 33 10.11 18.21 -2.03
N GLY A 34 10.80 17.62 -3.00
CA GLY A 34 10.16 16.87 -4.08
C GLY A 34 9.32 15.70 -3.57
N ALA A 35 9.85 14.92 -2.61
CA ALA A 35 9.15 13.79 -2.03
C ALA A 35 7.90 14.25 -1.25
N LEU A 36 8.05 15.30 -0.45
CA LEU A 36 6.93 15.89 0.29
C LEU A 36 5.83 16.41 -0.66
N LEU A 37 6.21 17.10 -1.74
CA LEU A 37 5.26 17.60 -2.72
C LEU A 37 4.53 16.46 -3.43
N ILE A 38 5.24 15.41 -3.86
CA ILE A 38 4.62 14.24 -4.49
C ILE A 38 3.63 13.58 -3.52
N GLN A 39 4.01 13.41 -2.25
CA GLN A 39 3.14 12.81 -1.25
C GLN A 39 1.87 13.63 -1.02
N ILE A 40 1.99 14.96 -0.90
CA ILE A 40 0.84 15.87 -0.74
C ILE A 40 -0.04 15.87 -1.99
N LEU A 41 0.56 15.92 -3.19
CA LEU A 41 -0.17 15.95 -4.45
C LEU A 41 -0.94 14.65 -4.69
N ILE A 42 -0.32 13.49 -4.45
CA ILE A 42 -0.99 12.19 -4.56
C ILE A 42 -2.11 12.09 -3.53
N GLY A 43 -1.87 12.48 -2.27
CA GLY A 43 -2.89 12.48 -1.23
C GLY A 43 -4.07 13.39 -1.56
N ALA A 44 -3.81 14.60 -2.02
CA ALA A 44 -4.85 15.54 -2.45
C ALA A 44 -5.61 15.01 -3.68
N PHE A 45 -4.91 14.45 -4.67
CA PHE A 45 -5.55 13.88 -5.86
C PHE A 45 -6.50 12.74 -5.47
N ILE A 46 -6.05 11.80 -4.66
CA ILE A 46 -6.81 10.60 -4.32
C ILE A 46 -7.95 10.89 -3.32
N LEU A 47 -7.73 11.79 -2.36
CA LEU A 47 -8.69 12.02 -1.26
C LEU A 47 -9.62 13.22 -1.50
N TYR A 48 -9.16 14.26 -2.20
CA TYR A 48 -9.91 15.51 -2.38
C TYR A 48 -10.56 15.62 -3.76
N VAL A 49 -9.86 15.24 -4.82
CA VAL A 49 -10.39 15.36 -6.20
C VAL A 49 -11.39 14.23 -6.48
N PRO A 50 -12.61 14.52 -6.99
CA PRO A 50 -13.63 13.51 -7.26
C PRO A 50 -13.14 12.40 -8.19
N THR A 51 -12.42 12.76 -9.26
CA THR A 51 -11.84 11.79 -10.20
C THR A 51 -10.85 10.87 -9.51
N GLY A 52 -9.95 11.39 -8.66
CA GLY A 52 -8.98 10.57 -7.96
C GLY A 52 -9.62 9.66 -6.91
N ARG A 53 -10.67 10.13 -6.22
CA ARG A 53 -11.47 9.30 -5.32
C ARG A 53 -12.16 8.15 -6.07
N ASN A 54 -12.73 8.42 -7.24
CA ASN A 54 -13.36 7.39 -8.07
C ASN A 54 -12.35 6.35 -8.54
N ILE A 55 -11.14 6.77 -8.93
CA ILE A 55 -10.04 5.87 -9.29
C ILE A 55 -9.66 5.00 -8.09
N LEU A 56 -9.48 5.58 -6.90
CA LEU A 56 -9.16 4.83 -5.69
C LEU A 56 -10.26 3.82 -5.34
N LEU A 57 -11.53 4.22 -5.42
CA LEU A 57 -12.66 3.33 -5.17
C LEU A 57 -12.70 2.19 -6.19
N ALA A 58 -12.45 2.47 -7.47
CA ALA A 58 -12.37 1.44 -8.50
C ALA A 58 -11.24 0.44 -8.22
N MET A 59 -10.06 0.93 -7.79
CA MET A 59 -8.94 0.07 -7.39
C MET A 59 -9.28 -0.76 -6.14
N ALA A 60 -9.89 -0.15 -5.13
CA ALA A 60 -10.32 -0.83 -3.90
C ALA A 60 -11.37 -1.92 -4.20
N ASN A 61 -12.33 -1.64 -5.07
CA ASN A 61 -13.31 -2.61 -5.54
C ASN A 61 -12.64 -3.75 -6.33
N GLY A 62 -11.64 -3.43 -7.15
CA GLY A 62 -10.83 -4.44 -7.85
C GLY A 62 -10.13 -5.40 -6.88
N ILE A 63 -9.46 -4.87 -5.84
CA ILE A 63 -8.83 -5.67 -4.79
C ILE A 63 -9.89 -6.47 -4.02
N SER A 64 -11.04 -5.88 -3.70
CA SER A 64 -12.13 -6.55 -3.02
C SER A 64 -12.66 -7.75 -3.82
N ASN A 65 -12.79 -7.61 -5.14
CA ASN A 65 -13.17 -8.73 -6.01
C ASN A 65 -12.13 -9.86 -5.98
N VAL A 66 -10.84 -9.52 -5.99
CA VAL A 66 -9.76 -10.51 -5.84
C VAL A 66 -9.83 -11.23 -4.49
N ILE A 67 -10.10 -10.51 -3.41
CA ILE A 67 -10.34 -11.12 -2.09
C ILE A 67 -11.52 -12.09 -2.14
N ASN A 68 -12.61 -11.72 -2.80
CA ASN A 68 -13.79 -12.57 -2.93
C ASN A 68 -13.50 -13.86 -3.72
N TYR A 69 -12.69 -13.78 -4.79
CA TYR A 69 -12.22 -15.00 -5.49
C TYR A 69 -11.36 -15.90 -4.59
N GLY A 70 -10.49 -15.31 -3.77
CA GLY A 70 -9.74 -16.05 -2.76
C GLY A 70 -10.66 -16.74 -1.75
N ASN A 71 -11.70 -16.04 -1.28
CA ASN A 71 -12.67 -16.57 -0.32
C ASN A 71 -13.44 -17.77 -0.86
N GLU A 72 -13.77 -17.84 -2.16
CA GLU A 72 -14.36 -19.04 -2.76
C GLU A 72 -13.42 -20.26 -2.67
N GLY A 73 -12.11 -20.07 -2.85
CA GLY A 73 -11.12 -21.12 -2.63
C GLY A 73 -11.02 -21.56 -1.16
N ILE A 74 -11.09 -20.61 -0.23
CA ILE A 74 -11.10 -20.90 1.22
C ILE A 74 -12.37 -21.68 1.60
N LYS A 75 -13.51 -21.30 1.05
CA LYS A 75 -14.79 -21.99 1.23
C LYS A 75 -14.75 -23.42 0.68
N PHE A 76 -14.07 -23.65 -0.45
CA PHE A 76 -13.84 -25.00 -0.96
C PHE A 76 -12.99 -25.84 0.01
N LEU A 77 -11.93 -25.28 0.59
CA LEU A 77 -11.02 -25.99 1.49
C LEU A 77 -11.61 -26.26 2.88
N PHE A 78 -12.34 -25.30 3.46
CA PHE A 78 -12.80 -25.34 4.86
C PHE A 78 -14.32 -25.44 5.03
N GLY A 79 -15.09 -25.39 3.93
CA GLY A 79 -16.54 -25.56 3.94
C GLY A 79 -17.26 -24.62 4.91
N GLY A 80 -18.12 -25.19 5.76
CA GLY A 80 -18.92 -24.46 6.73
C GLY A 80 -18.12 -23.68 7.78
N LEU A 81 -16.85 -24.03 8.03
CA LEU A 81 -15.98 -23.35 9.00
C LEU A 81 -15.52 -21.98 8.52
N ALA A 82 -15.46 -21.78 7.19
CA ALA A 82 -15.15 -20.49 6.57
C ALA A 82 -16.41 -19.66 6.28
N THR A 83 -17.60 -20.23 6.43
CA THR A 83 -18.88 -19.63 5.99
C THR A 83 -19.70 -19.14 7.18
N GLU A 84 -20.81 -18.44 6.96
CA GLU A 84 -21.75 -18.01 8.02
C GLU A 84 -22.32 -19.17 8.88
N ALA A 85 -22.17 -20.41 8.42
CA ALA A 85 -22.48 -21.59 9.22
C ALA A 85 -21.67 -21.67 10.52
N SER A 86 -20.42 -21.16 10.54
CA SER A 86 -19.62 -21.05 11.77
C SER A 86 -20.23 -20.07 12.76
N PHE A 87 -20.81 -18.96 12.29
CA PHE A 87 -21.53 -18.00 13.14
C PHE A 87 -22.85 -18.54 13.68
N LYS A 88 -23.54 -19.40 12.91
CA LYS A 88 -24.75 -20.08 13.41
C LYS A 88 -24.44 -21.11 14.49
N ALA A 89 -23.28 -21.78 14.41
CA ALA A 89 -22.87 -22.79 15.38
C ALA A 89 -22.18 -22.22 16.64
N PHE A 90 -21.38 -21.16 16.47
CA PHE A 90 -20.52 -20.61 17.53
C PHE A 90 -20.88 -19.17 17.95
N GLY A 91 -21.96 -18.58 17.40
CA GLY A 91 -22.37 -17.21 17.72
C GLY A 91 -21.27 -16.19 17.37
N ASN A 92 -20.92 -15.31 18.31
CA ASN A 92 -19.87 -14.30 18.13
C ASN A 92 -18.46 -14.91 17.92
N ASP A 93 -18.23 -16.16 18.30
CA ASP A 93 -16.96 -16.87 18.06
C ASP A 93 -16.91 -17.56 16.68
N GLY A 94 -17.92 -17.34 15.83
CA GLY A 94 -17.94 -17.83 14.46
C GLY A 94 -16.87 -17.24 13.54
N PHE A 95 -16.17 -16.18 13.97
CA PHE A 95 -15.01 -15.64 13.26
C PHE A 95 -13.74 -16.40 13.61
N ILE A 96 -13.49 -17.50 12.90
CA ILE A 96 -12.24 -18.25 13.07
C ILE A 96 -11.13 -17.54 12.29
N PHE A 97 -10.32 -16.74 13.01
CA PHE A 97 -9.20 -15.99 12.43
C PHE A 97 -8.28 -16.86 11.57
N ALA A 98 -7.92 -18.05 12.06
CA ALA A 98 -7.03 -18.97 11.35
C ALA A 98 -7.59 -19.46 10.00
N VAL A 99 -8.91 -19.49 9.83
CA VAL A 99 -9.57 -19.97 8.61
C VAL A 99 -9.88 -18.81 7.66
N ARG A 100 -10.15 -17.61 8.19
CA ARG A 100 -10.53 -16.45 7.37
C ARG A 100 -9.37 -15.55 6.99
N VAL A 101 -8.34 -15.46 7.82
CA VAL A 101 -7.24 -14.49 7.65
C VAL A 101 -5.95 -15.15 7.17
N LEU A 102 -5.59 -16.35 7.64
CA LEU A 102 -4.35 -16.99 7.19
C LEU A 102 -4.40 -17.46 5.72
N PRO A 103 -5.48 -18.10 5.24
CA PRO A 103 -5.52 -18.61 3.87
C PRO A 103 -5.56 -17.50 2.82
N ILE A 104 -6.13 -16.33 3.16
CA ILE A 104 -6.12 -15.19 2.24
C ILE A 104 -4.70 -14.67 2.03
N ILE A 105 -3.83 -14.70 3.05
CA ILE A 105 -2.40 -14.35 2.92
C ILE A 105 -1.70 -15.31 1.96
N VAL A 106 -1.97 -16.62 2.08
CA VAL A 106 -1.39 -17.64 1.17
C VAL A 106 -1.84 -17.40 -0.27
N PHE A 107 -3.14 -17.13 -0.48
CA PHE A 107 -3.68 -16.82 -1.80
C PHE A 107 -3.02 -15.59 -2.43
N PHE A 108 -2.92 -14.47 -1.70
CA PHE A 108 -2.25 -13.27 -2.20
C PHE A 108 -0.77 -13.49 -2.46
N SER A 109 -0.08 -14.28 -1.64
CA SER A 109 1.34 -14.60 -1.84
C SER A 109 1.55 -15.38 -3.15
N ALA A 110 0.69 -16.36 -3.43
CA ALA A 110 0.71 -17.11 -4.68
C ALA A 110 0.36 -16.22 -5.89
N LEU A 111 -0.65 -15.36 -5.75
CA LEU A 111 -1.05 -14.41 -6.80
C LEU A 111 0.06 -13.42 -7.13
N ILE A 112 0.70 -12.82 -6.12
CA ILE A 112 1.83 -11.90 -6.33
C ILE A 112 2.98 -12.63 -7.01
N SER A 113 3.32 -13.84 -6.55
CA SER A 113 4.36 -14.68 -7.19
C SER A 113 4.06 -14.93 -8.67
N LEU A 114 2.80 -15.24 -9.01
CA LEU A 114 2.36 -15.39 -10.41
C LEU A 114 2.52 -14.08 -11.19
N LEU A 115 2.10 -12.93 -10.64
CA LEU A 115 2.25 -11.63 -11.29
C LEU A 115 3.71 -11.25 -11.52
N TYR A 116 4.62 -11.68 -10.64
CA TYR A 116 6.07 -11.59 -10.85
C TYR A 116 6.56 -12.50 -11.95
N TYR A 117 6.10 -13.75 -11.99
CA TYR A 117 6.48 -14.69 -13.04
C TYR A 117 6.05 -14.18 -14.44
N VAL A 118 4.85 -13.64 -14.56
CA VAL A 118 4.30 -13.10 -15.82
C VAL A 118 4.94 -11.76 -16.22
N GLY A 119 5.62 -11.06 -15.30
CA GLY A 119 6.32 -9.82 -15.61
C GLY A 119 5.55 -8.52 -15.31
N ILE A 120 4.31 -8.61 -14.82
CA ILE A 120 3.43 -7.44 -14.56
C ILE A 120 4.02 -6.59 -13.44
N MET A 121 4.51 -7.22 -12.37
CA MET A 121 5.07 -6.52 -11.21
C MET A 121 6.33 -5.74 -11.58
N GLN A 122 7.20 -6.34 -12.40
CA GLN A 122 8.40 -5.69 -12.92
C GLN A 122 8.05 -4.49 -13.78
N TRP A 123 6.97 -4.55 -14.55
CA TRP A 123 6.50 -3.42 -15.35
C TRP A 123 6.01 -2.26 -14.47
N ILE A 124 5.18 -2.55 -13.46
CA ILE A 124 4.68 -1.55 -12.50
C ILE A 124 5.84 -0.88 -11.75
N ILE A 125 6.77 -1.67 -11.20
CA ILE A 125 7.93 -1.17 -10.45
C ILE A 125 8.80 -0.26 -11.33
N LYS A 126 9.02 -0.63 -12.59
CA LYS A 126 9.81 0.20 -13.52
C LYS A 126 9.15 1.56 -13.78
N ILE A 127 7.83 1.60 -13.92
CA ILE A 127 7.09 2.85 -14.15
C ILE A 127 7.13 3.73 -12.92
N ILE A 128 6.77 3.19 -11.75
CA ILE A 128 6.73 3.96 -10.49
C ILE A 128 8.13 4.39 -10.09
N GLY A 129 9.09 3.45 -10.05
CA GLY A 129 10.48 3.71 -9.68
C GLY A 129 11.18 4.65 -10.66
N GLY A 130 10.91 4.53 -11.96
CA GLY A 130 11.42 5.46 -12.97
C GLY A 130 10.83 6.87 -12.86
N GLY A 131 9.54 6.97 -12.53
CA GLY A 131 8.88 8.25 -12.26
C GLY A 131 9.45 8.94 -11.03
N LEU A 132 9.61 8.22 -9.92
CA LEU A 132 10.23 8.71 -8.69
C LEU A 132 11.68 9.14 -8.93
N GLN A 133 12.46 8.34 -9.66
CA GLN A 133 13.85 8.68 -10.00
C GLN A 133 13.94 10.01 -10.74
N LYS A 134 13.08 10.23 -11.76
CA LYS A 134 13.06 11.46 -12.54
C LYS A 134 12.62 12.67 -11.71
N ALA A 135 11.63 12.49 -10.84
CA ALA A 135 11.09 13.57 -10.04
C ALA A 135 12.03 13.97 -8.88
N LEU A 136 12.66 13.00 -8.23
CA LEU A 136 13.42 13.18 -6.99
C LEU A 136 14.94 13.27 -7.20
N GLY A 137 15.44 12.84 -8.36
CA GLY A 137 16.88 12.76 -8.65
C GLY A 137 17.63 11.73 -7.79
N THR A 138 16.90 10.76 -7.23
CA THR A 138 17.45 9.65 -6.43
C THR A 138 18.10 8.59 -7.31
N SER A 139 18.86 7.68 -6.72
CA SER A 139 19.47 6.60 -7.53
C SER A 139 18.39 5.65 -8.05
N LYS A 140 18.69 4.97 -9.18
CA LYS A 140 17.78 3.98 -9.77
C LYS A 140 17.49 2.83 -8.79
N ALA A 141 18.50 2.37 -8.04
CA ALA A 141 18.34 1.29 -7.07
C ALA A 141 17.41 1.70 -5.92
N GLU A 142 17.60 2.89 -5.33
CA GLU A 142 16.74 3.39 -4.25
C GLU A 142 15.30 3.60 -4.72
N SER A 143 15.11 4.15 -5.92
CA SER A 143 13.77 4.46 -6.44
C SER A 143 12.99 3.19 -6.80
N MET A 144 13.68 2.18 -7.34
CA MET A 144 13.09 0.87 -7.62
C MET A 144 12.78 0.11 -6.32
N SER A 145 13.67 0.20 -5.32
CA SER A 145 13.44 -0.40 -4.00
C SER A 145 12.24 0.26 -3.29
N ALA A 146 12.15 1.58 -3.30
CA ALA A 146 11.01 2.31 -2.73
C ALA A 146 9.69 1.93 -3.42
N ALA A 147 9.69 1.79 -4.75
CA ALA A 147 8.52 1.32 -5.50
C ALA A 147 8.16 -0.14 -5.17
N ALA A 148 9.15 -1.02 -4.96
CA ALA A 148 8.93 -2.40 -4.58
C ALA A 148 8.42 -2.55 -3.13
N ASN A 149 8.83 -1.66 -2.22
CA ASN A 149 8.40 -1.69 -0.82
C ASN A 149 6.89 -1.41 -0.64
N ILE A 150 6.25 -0.72 -1.59
CA ILE A 150 4.78 -0.58 -1.61
C ILE A 150 4.08 -1.96 -1.57
N LEU A 151 4.77 -3.01 -2.00
CA LEU A 151 4.27 -4.37 -2.09
C LEU A 151 4.74 -5.27 -0.93
N GLY A 152 5.49 -4.72 0.05
CA GLY A 152 6.01 -5.46 1.21
C GLY A 152 7.22 -6.35 0.93
N LEU A 153 8.02 -6.03 -0.09
CA LEU A 153 9.15 -6.85 -0.58
C LEU A 153 10.55 -6.33 -0.18
N SER A 154 10.66 -5.43 0.80
CA SER A 154 11.96 -4.98 1.33
C SER A 154 12.32 -5.67 2.63
#